data_AF-A0A3G8R592-F1
#
_entry.id   AF-A0A3G8R592-F1
#
_cell.length_a   1.000
_cell.length_b   1.000
_cell.length_c   1.000
_cell.angle_alpha   90.00
_cell.angle_beta   90.00
_cell.angle_gamma   90.00
#
_symmetry.space_group_name_H-M   'P 1'
#
loop_
_entity.id
_entity.type
_entity.pdbx_description
1 polymer ?
#
loop_
_entity_poly.entity_id
_entity_poly.type
_entity_poly.pdbx_seq_one_letter_code
_entity_poly.pdbx_strand_id
1 'polypeptide(L)'
;MPHIKAIQTPLGELHGRDAVYLDQVHMNYAKKELVLKGEINGGLASEAVDDFVPYELIFTGVYYFNMIELDVALDMPEQKYTQGSSFDELTDTPLLATIASARGKNLKHFLLKTYDDILEIACRDYKMTI
;
A
#
# COMPACT_ATOMS: atom_id res chain seq x y z
N MET A 1 19.03 3.23 -2.93
CA MET A 1 17.62 3.34 -3.34
C MET A 1 16.90 2.16 -2.71
N PRO A 2 15.66 2.33 -2.24
CA PRO A 2 14.95 1.23 -1.62
C PRO A 2 14.75 0.10 -2.63
N HIS A 3 14.72 -1.13 -2.14
CA HIS A 3 14.31 -2.27 -2.95
C HIS A 3 12.78 -2.32 -2.96
N ILE A 4 12.21 -2.45 -4.15
CA ILE A 4 10.76 -2.49 -4.37
C ILE A 4 10.41 -3.89 -4.85
N LYS A 5 9.45 -4.53 -4.19
CA LYS A 5 8.93 -5.83 -4.58
C LYS A 5 7.41 -5.79 -4.62
N ALA A 6 6.83 -6.18 -5.75
CA ALA A 6 5.38 -6.34 -5.88
C ALA A 6 4.84 -7.37 -4.87
N ILE A 7 3.73 -7.03 -4.23
CA ILE A 7 3.02 -7.96 -3.37
C ILE A 7 2.25 -8.96 -4.23
N GLN A 8 2.42 -10.24 -3.92
CA GLN A 8 1.59 -11.32 -4.45
C GLN A 8 0.29 -11.35 -3.64
N THR A 9 -0.76 -10.73 -4.19
CA THR A 9 -2.11 -10.82 -3.63
C THR A 9 -2.74 -12.18 -3.99
N PRO A 10 -3.92 -12.52 -3.46
CA PRO A 10 -4.65 -13.69 -3.94
C PRO A 10 -5.09 -13.63 -5.42
N LEU A 11 -4.95 -12.48 -6.09
CA LEU A 11 -5.14 -12.31 -7.54
C LEU A 11 -3.79 -12.14 -8.29
N GLY A 12 -2.67 -12.32 -7.61
CA GLY A 12 -1.33 -12.03 -8.14
C GLY A 12 -0.89 -10.58 -7.94
N GLU A 13 0.05 -10.12 -8.76
CA GLU A 13 0.54 -8.74 -8.77
C GLU A 13 -0.47 -7.82 -9.45
N LEU A 14 -0.64 -6.60 -8.92
CA LEU A 14 -1.59 -5.62 -9.45
C LEU A 14 -0.84 -4.58 -10.27
N HIS A 15 -1.29 -4.26 -11.49
CA HIS A 15 -0.56 -3.34 -12.37
C HIS A 15 -1.47 -2.32 -13.06
N GLY A 16 -1.08 -1.05 -13.01
CA GLY A 16 -1.79 0.04 -13.67
C GLY A 16 -2.64 0.88 -12.71
N ARG A 17 -2.97 2.09 -13.16
CA ARG A 17 -3.74 3.08 -12.37
C ARG A 17 -5.11 2.52 -11.97
N ASP A 18 -5.74 1.77 -12.86
CA ASP A 18 -7.10 1.25 -12.68
C ASP A 18 -7.12 -0.10 -11.93
N ALA A 19 -6.00 -0.53 -11.34
CA ALA A 19 -5.92 -1.86 -10.71
C ALA A 19 -6.59 -1.89 -9.32
N VAL A 20 -6.59 -0.77 -8.59
CA VAL A 20 -7.08 -0.71 -7.19
C VAL A 20 -7.96 0.52 -7.00
N TYR A 21 -9.20 0.28 -6.61
CA TYR A 21 -10.17 1.31 -6.21
C TYR A 21 -10.34 1.29 -4.70
N LEU A 22 -10.35 2.46 -4.07
CA LEU A 22 -10.43 2.61 -2.62
C LEU A 22 -11.73 3.31 -2.23
N ASP A 23 -12.62 2.59 -1.56
CA ASP A 23 -13.93 3.10 -1.15
C ASP A 23 -13.94 3.58 0.31
N GLN A 24 -13.15 2.93 1.18
CA GLN A 24 -13.15 3.24 2.62
C GLN A 24 -11.76 3.20 3.21
N VAL A 25 -11.49 4.19 4.07
CA VAL A 25 -10.30 4.27 4.93
C VAL A 25 -10.76 4.41 6.37
N HIS A 26 -10.39 3.47 7.23
CA HIS A 26 -10.70 3.51 8.65
C HIS A 26 -9.46 3.27 9.51
N MET A 27 -9.06 4.27 10.28
CA MET A 27 -7.96 4.15 11.25
C MET A 27 -8.51 3.96 12.66
N ASN A 28 -8.35 2.75 13.19
CA ASN A 28 -8.57 2.46 14.61
C ASN A 28 -7.31 2.82 15.40
N TYR A 29 -7.26 4.05 15.90
CA TYR A 29 -6.09 4.57 16.62
C TYR A 29 -5.75 3.76 17.89
N ALA A 30 -6.76 3.33 18.65
CA ALA A 30 -6.56 2.58 19.89
C ALA A 30 -5.87 1.23 19.64
N LYS A 31 -6.20 0.57 18.52
CA LYS A 31 -5.58 -0.70 18.11
C LYS A 31 -4.36 -0.53 17.20
N LYS A 32 -4.09 0.71 16.76
CA LYS A 32 -3.11 1.02 15.70
C LYS A 32 -3.34 0.17 14.45
N GLU A 33 -4.59 0.15 14.01
CA GLU A 33 -5.04 -0.68 12.89
C GLU A 33 -5.63 0.21 11.80
N LEU A 34 -5.16 0.04 10.57
CA LEU A 34 -5.68 0.70 9.39
C LEU A 34 -6.43 -0.34 8.56
N VAL A 35 -7.70 -0.09 8.29
CA VAL A 35 -8.55 -0.92 7.43
C VAL A 35 -8.86 -0.14 6.18
N LEU A 36 -8.51 -0.72 5.03
CA LEU A 36 -8.83 -0.21 3.70
C LEU A 36 -9.80 -1.18 3.03
N LYS A 37 -10.80 -0.65 2.34
CA LYS A 37 -11.76 -1.44 1.55
C LYS A 37 -11.97 -0.81 0.19
N GLY A 38 -12.23 -1.65 -0.79
CA GLY A 38 -12.63 -1.23 -2.11
C GLY A 38 -12.69 -2.41 -3.04
N GLU A 39 -12.35 -2.19 -4.31
CA GLU A 39 -12.41 -3.19 -5.36
C GLU A 39 -11.10 -3.24 -6.15
N ILE A 40 -10.73 -4.43 -6.59
CA ILE A 40 -9.60 -4.66 -7.49
C ILE A 40 -10.17 -4.98 -8.86
N ASN A 41 -9.63 -4.33 -9.88
CA ASN A 41 -9.88 -4.72 -11.26
C ASN A 41 -9.10 -6.00 -11.55
N GLY A 42 -9.78 -7.15 -11.53
CA GLY A 42 -9.17 -8.46 -11.73
C GLY A 42 -8.49 -8.61 -13.09
N GLY A 43 -8.91 -7.84 -14.10
CA GLY A 43 -8.30 -7.84 -15.43
C GLY A 43 -6.89 -7.23 -15.47
N LEU A 44 -6.50 -6.51 -14.40
CA LEU A 44 -5.19 -5.88 -14.22
C LEU A 44 -4.32 -6.58 -13.18
N ALA A 45 -4.77 -7.74 -12.71
CA ALA A 45 -4.01 -8.61 -11.84
C ALA A 45 -3.27 -9.68 -12.67
N SER A 46 -2.11 -10.14 -12.21
CA SER A 46 -1.29 -11.12 -12.96
C SER A 46 -1.95 -12.50 -13.04
N GLU A 47 -2.80 -12.86 -12.06
CA GLU A 47 -3.69 -14.02 -12.11
C GLU A 47 -5.09 -13.56 -12.52
N ALA A 48 -5.18 -13.03 -13.74
CA ALA A 48 -6.33 -12.29 -14.23
C ALA A 48 -7.68 -13.02 -14.05
N VAL A 49 -8.67 -12.27 -13.58
CA VAL A 49 -10.08 -12.66 -13.48
C VAL A 49 -10.93 -11.57 -14.14
N ASP A 50 -11.92 -11.94 -14.94
CA ASP A 50 -12.75 -10.99 -15.71
C ASP A 50 -13.87 -10.39 -14.85
N ASP A 51 -13.53 -9.85 -13.67
CA ASP A 51 -14.47 -9.25 -12.71
C ASP A 51 -13.76 -8.22 -11.81
N PHE A 52 -14.56 -7.31 -11.23
CA PHE A 52 -14.15 -6.49 -10.09
C PHE A 52 -14.31 -7.28 -8.80
N VAL A 53 -13.24 -7.38 -8.02
CA VAL A 53 -13.19 -8.22 -6.82
C VAL A 53 -13.09 -7.33 -5.58
N PRO A 54 -14.07 -7.38 -4.65
CA PRO A 54 -13.99 -6.60 -3.43
C PRO A 54 -12.78 -7.03 -2.59
N TYR A 55 -12.19 -6.11 -1.84
CA TYR A 55 -11.11 -6.45 -0.91
C TYR A 55 -11.26 -5.75 0.43
N GLU A 56 -10.65 -6.35 1.45
CA GLU A 56 -10.38 -5.74 2.74
C GLU A 56 -8.89 -5.94 3.07
N LEU A 57 -8.18 -4.83 3.30
CA LEU A 57 -6.77 -4.80 3.64
C LEU A 57 -6.60 -4.22 5.04
N ILE A 58 -6.11 -5.03 5.97
CA ILE A 58 -5.95 -4.68 7.37
C ILE A 58 -4.46 -4.62 7.69
N PHE A 59 -3.95 -3.44 8.04
CA PHE A 59 -2.60 -3.26 8.58
C PHE A 59 -2.66 -3.15 10.10
N THR A 60 -1.83 -3.91 10.81
CA THR A 60 -1.79 -3.90 12.28
C THR A 60 -0.47 -3.36 12.81
N GLY A 61 -0.54 -2.68 13.96
CA GLY A 61 0.63 -2.04 14.54
C GLY A 61 1.19 -0.95 13.64
N VAL A 62 0.33 -0.10 13.11
CA VAL A 62 0.68 1.02 12.23
C VAL A 62 1.47 2.08 13.01
N TYR A 63 2.62 2.48 12.48
CA TYR A 63 3.48 3.55 13.00
C TYR A 63 3.55 4.75 12.08
N TYR A 64 3.38 4.53 10.78
CA TYR A 64 3.33 5.56 9.77
C TYR A 64 2.17 5.25 8.82
N PHE A 65 1.36 6.26 8.54
CA PHE A 65 0.33 6.23 7.51
C PHE A 65 0.27 7.62 6.89
N ASN A 66 0.51 7.68 5.59
CA ASN A 66 0.38 8.88 4.77
C ASN A 66 -0.47 8.54 3.55
N MET A 67 -1.27 9.50 3.10
CA MET A 67 -2.15 9.38 1.94
C MET A 67 -2.12 10.70 1.19
N ILE A 68 -1.83 10.64 -0.10
CA ILE A 68 -1.72 11.81 -0.98
C ILE A 68 -2.48 11.47 -2.25
N GLU A 69 -3.29 12.40 -2.75
CA GLU A 69 -3.95 12.27 -4.05
C GLU A 69 -2.90 12.03 -5.14
N LEU A 70 -3.18 11.12 -6.08
CA LEU A 70 -2.24 10.57 -7.03
C LEU A 70 -1.65 11.65 -7.94
N ASP A 71 -2.48 12.48 -8.56
CA ASP A 71 -2.01 13.48 -9.51
C ASP A 71 -1.18 14.57 -8.79
N VAL A 72 -1.56 14.95 -7.56
CA VAL A 72 -0.75 15.80 -6.68
C VAL A 72 0.60 15.15 -6.35
N ALA A 73 0.61 13.85 -6.03
CA ALA A 73 1.84 13.12 -5.69
C ALA A 73 2.82 13.02 -6.89
N LEU A 74 2.30 12.93 -8.11
CA LEU A 74 3.09 12.90 -9.35
C LEU A 74 3.79 14.24 -9.63
N ASP A 75 3.19 15.35 -9.21
CA ASP A 75 3.75 16.69 -9.38
C ASP A 75 4.65 17.13 -8.21
N MET A 76 4.73 16.35 -7.12
CA MET A 76 5.59 16.65 -5.99
C MET A 76 7.07 16.35 -6.29
N PRO A 77 7.99 17.33 -6.15
CA PRO A 77 9.40 17.16 -6.52
C PRO A 77 10.16 16.16 -5.63
N GLU A 78 9.60 15.81 -4.47
CA GLU A 78 10.24 14.93 -3.49
C GLU A 78 9.81 13.45 -3.60
N GLN A 79 8.77 13.15 -4.39
CA GLN A 79 8.21 11.80 -4.47
C GLN A 79 8.90 10.94 -5.53
N LYS A 80 9.63 9.93 -5.04
CA LYS A 80 10.44 9.02 -5.88
C LYS A 80 9.74 7.70 -6.23
N TYR A 81 8.47 7.53 -5.87
CA TYR A 81 7.83 6.22 -5.85
C TYR A 81 6.81 6.01 -6.97
N THR A 82 7.14 6.44 -8.18
CA THR A 82 6.31 6.23 -9.38
C THR A 82 6.57 4.90 -10.08
N GLN A 83 7.60 4.16 -9.65
CA GLN A 83 7.94 2.84 -10.18
C GLN A 83 7.32 1.72 -9.33
N GLY A 84 7.23 0.51 -9.89
CA GLY A 84 6.68 -0.68 -9.22
C GLY A 84 5.25 -1.01 -9.63
N SER A 85 4.66 -1.98 -8.93
CA SER A 85 3.28 -2.46 -9.13
C SER A 85 2.29 -1.59 -8.36
N SER A 86 0.98 -1.79 -8.46
CA SER A 86 0.01 -1.01 -7.70
C SER A 86 0.01 -1.32 -6.19
N PHE A 87 0.66 -2.41 -5.76
CA PHE A 87 0.86 -2.72 -4.33
C PHE A 87 2.25 -3.31 -4.08
N ASP A 88 3.14 -2.53 -3.48
CA ASP A 88 4.54 -2.87 -3.29
C ASP A 88 4.94 -2.94 -1.81
N GLU A 89 5.87 -3.84 -1.47
CA GLU A 89 6.67 -3.78 -0.24
C GLU A 89 8.04 -3.15 -0.54
N LEU A 90 8.46 -2.22 0.32
CA LEU A 90 9.70 -1.49 0.21
C LEU A 90 10.65 -1.89 1.36
N THR A 91 11.89 -2.27 1.03
CA THR A 91 12.95 -2.50 2.02
C THR A 91 14.04 -1.45 1.92
N ASP A 92 14.84 -1.34 2.99
CA ASP A 92 16.01 -0.44 3.03
C ASP A 92 15.65 1.04 2.81
N THR A 93 14.48 1.43 3.31
CA THR A 93 13.95 2.80 3.20
C THR A 93 14.43 3.68 4.35
N PRO A 94 14.62 5.00 4.12
CA PRO A 94 14.91 5.95 5.19
C PRO A 94 13.86 5.93 6.31
N LEU A 95 12.58 5.77 5.96
CA LEU A 95 11.48 5.67 6.93
C LEU A 95 11.68 4.51 7.92
N LEU A 96 11.99 3.30 7.42
CA LEU A 96 12.27 2.15 8.28
C LEU A 96 13.50 2.38 9.17
N ALA A 97 14.57 2.94 8.62
CA ALA A 97 15.77 3.27 9.40
C ALA A 97 15.49 4.29 10.51
N THR A 98 14.71 5.33 10.21
CA THR A 98 14.26 6.33 11.20
C THR A 98 13.42 5.70 12.29
N ILE A 99 12.45 4.86 11.95
CA ILE A 99 11.60 4.18 12.94
C ILE A 99 12.43 3.23 13.82
N ALA A 100 13.34 2.47 13.21
CA ALA A 100 14.23 1.57 13.93
C ALA A 100 15.10 2.34 14.94
N SER A 101 15.69 3.47 14.52
CA SER A 101 16.50 4.33 15.39
C SER A 101 15.68 4.98 16.51
N ALA A 102 14.52 5.55 16.20
CA ALA A 102 13.72 6.32 17.15
C ALA A 102 12.94 5.43 18.15
N ARG A 103 12.53 4.22 17.73
CA ARG A 103 11.60 3.37 18.50
C ARG A 103 12.09 1.94 18.74
N GLY A 104 13.22 1.51 18.16
CA GLY A 104 13.72 0.14 18.26
C GLY A 104 12.76 -0.89 17.66
N LYS A 105 12.05 -0.52 16.58
CA LYS A 105 11.07 -1.38 15.91
C LYS A 105 11.56 -1.77 14.52
N ASN A 106 11.44 -3.07 14.22
CA ASN A 106 11.58 -3.57 12.86
C ASN A 106 10.16 -3.74 12.28
N LEU A 107 9.86 -3.00 11.21
CA LEU A 107 8.53 -2.92 10.60
C LEU A 107 8.61 -3.27 9.12
N LYS A 108 7.44 -3.53 8.52
CA LYS A 108 7.25 -3.61 7.08
C LYS A 108 6.87 -2.23 6.56
N HIS A 109 7.20 -1.94 5.30
CA HIS A 109 6.86 -0.70 4.63
C HIS A 109 6.18 -1.01 3.30
N PHE A 110 4.98 -0.47 3.12
CA PHE A 110 4.14 -0.68 1.96
C PHE A 110 3.84 0.63 1.24
N LEU A 111 3.70 0.51 -0.08
CA LEU A 111 3.16 1.54 -0.95
C LEU A 111 1.99 0.94 -1.72
N LEU A 112 0.81 1.53 -1.57
CA LEU A 112 -0.40 1.16 -2.30
C LEU A 112 -0.80 2.34 -3.20
N LYS A 113 -0.74 2.12 -4.51
CA LYS A 113 -1.20 3.06 -5.52
C LYS A 113 -2.60 2.66 -5.95
N THR A 114 -3.55 3.50 -5.62
CA THR A 114 -4.96 3.37 -5.99
C THR A 114 -5.26 4.28 -7.18
N TYR A 115 -6.50 4.24 -7.67
CA TYR A 115 -6.95 5.07 -8.77
C TYR A 115 -6.77 6.57 -8.52
N ASP A 116 -7.08 7.02 -7.29
CA ASP A 116 -7.08 8.44 -6.89
C ASP A 116 -5.98 8.79 -5.87
N ASP A 117 -5.39 7.83 -5.16
CA ASP A 117 -4.47 8.11 -4.05
C ASP A 117 -3.25 7.17 -4.00
N ILE A 118 -2.13 7.67 -3.49
CA ILE A 118 -0.98 6.89 -3.04
C ILE A 118 -0.97 6.83 -1.52
N LEU A 119 -0.97 5.62 -0.97
CA LEU A 119 -0.87 5.35 0.45
C LEU A 119 0.50 4.76 0.78
N GLU A 120 1.19 5.35 1.76
CA GLU A 120 2.47 4.88 2.29
C GLU A 120 2.28 4.46 3.75
N ILE A 121 2.58 3.20 4.07
CA ILE A 121 2.28 2.60 5.38
C ILE A 121 3.53 1.91 5.94
N ALA A 122 3.92 2.25 7.18
CA ALA A 122 4.84 1.42 7.96
C ALA A 122 4.10 0.77 9.13
N CYS A 123 4.10 -0.56 9.17
CA CYS A 123 3.35 -1.33 10.15
C CYS A 123 4.06 -2.62 10.56
N ARG A 124 3.53 -3.31 11.58
CA ARG A 124 4.08 -4.61 12.00
C ARG A 124 3.70 -5.72 11.02
N ASP A 125 2.44 -5.74 10.60
CA ASP A 125 1.93 -6.77 9.70
C ASP A 125 0.71 -6.32 8.90
N TYR A 126 0.35 -7.08 7.87
CA TYR A 126 -0.86 -6.86 7.08
C TYR A 126 -1.59 -8.17 6.78
N LYS A 127 -2.88 -8.07 6.50
CA LYS A 127 -3.72 -9.15 5.98
C LYS A 127 -4.61 -8.59 4.89
N MET A 128 -4.68 -9.31 3.76
CA MET A 128 -5.61 -9.03 2.68
C MET A 128 -6.63 -10.16 2.58
N THR A 129 -7.89 -9.81 2.39
CA THR A 129 -8.96 -10.74 1.99
C THR A 129 -9.64 -10.18 0.75
N ILE A 130 -9.95 -11.07 -0.18
CA ILE A 130 -10.79 -10.82 -1.35
C ILE A 130 -12.11 -11.59 -1.21
#